data_AF-A0AAD5URX0-F1
#
_entry.id   AF-A0AAD5URX0-F1
#
_cell.length_a   1.000
_cell.length_b   1.000
_cell.length_c   1.000
_cell.angle_alpha   90.00
_cell.angle_beta   90.00
_cell.angle_gamma   90.00
#
_symmetry.space_group_name_H-M   'P 1'
#
loop_
_entity.id
_entity.type
_entity.pdbx_description
1 polymer ?
#
loop_
_entity_poly.entity_id
_entity_poly.type
_entity_poly.pdbx_seq_one_letter_code
_entity_poly.pdbx_strand_id
1 'polypeptide(L)'
;MSLQKRISYTAADKLRIIHHALAYSQAEASRKFDVHKSMVSRWVHQYSKIRKADPESKRIGAGKKCKSRKKKQRKTQDEESDESEIDMELFDNTTDEEGAFNDNESDTTLASNSSDSADENHAVLSSMKDLYLLSFVATEYVKPLPEYLQPYNPKTEHHIGIPYLCLN
;
A
#
# COMPACT_ATOMS: atom_id res chain seq x y z
N MET A 1 -27.85 10.05 -14.57
CA MET A 1 -26.43 10.12 -14.16
C MET A 1 -26.36 9.98 -12.64
N SER A 2 -26.10 8.78 -12.13
CA SER A 2 -25.96 8.57 -10.68
C SER A 2 -24.67 9.18 -10.18
N LEU A 3 -24.74 10.02 -9.15
CA LEU A 3 -23.56 10.55 -8.47
C LEU A 3 -22.83 9.40 -7.77
N GLN A 4 -21.73 8.91 -8.35
CA GLN A 4 -20.86 7.94 -7.69
C GLN A 4 -20.32 8.56 -6.40
N LYS A 5 -20.72 7.99 -5.26
CA LYS A 5 -20.22 8.38 -3.94
C LYS A 5 -18.73 8.07 -3.89
N ARG A 6 -17.92 9.07 -3.52
CA ARG A 6 -16.47 8.89 -3.35
C ARG A 6 -16.22 8.02 -2.12
N ILE A 7 -15.65 6.84 -2.33
CA ILE A 7 -15.25 5.92 -1.25
C ILE A 7 -14.00 6.49 -0.56
N SER A 8 -14.03 6.56 0.77
CA SER A 8 -12.90 7.04 1.59
C SER A 8 -12.32 5.88 2.38
N TYR A 9 -11.07 5.51 2.07
CA TYR A 9 -10.36 4.39 2.71
C TYR A 9 -9.62 4.84 3.97
N THR A 10 -9.72 4.03 5.04
CA THR A 10 -8.94 4.21 6.27
C THR A 10 -7.48 3.79 6.06
N ALA A 11 -6.61 4.05 7.05
CA ALA A 11 -5.23 3.60 7.00
C ALA A 11 -5.13 2.07 7.02
N ALA A 12 -5.94 1.45 7.89
CA ALA A 12 -6.00 0.01 8.04
C ALA A 12 -6.41 -0.67 6.72
N ASP A 13 -7.43 -0.14 6.03
CA ASP A 13 -7.85 -0.66 4.73
C ASP A 13 -6.72 -0.56 3.70
N LYS A 14 -6.07 0.60 3.62
CA LYS A 14 -4.94 0.82 2.70
C LYS A 14 -3.80 -0.17 2.99
N LEU A 15 -3.48 -0.43 4.26
CA LEU A 15 -2.45 -1.41 4.61
C LEU A 15 -2.84 -2.82 4.16
N ARG A 16 -4.09 -3.25 4.36
CA ARG A 16 -4.57 -4.55 3.86
C ARG A 16 -4.41 -4.68 2.35
N ILE A 17 -4.76 -3.62 1.61
CA ILE A 17 -4.63 -3.59 0.15
C ILE A 17 -3.16 -3.63 -0.27
N ILE A 18 -2.28 -2.88 0.41
CA ILE A 18 -0.83 -2.89 0.13
C ILE A 18 -0.24 -4.28 0.41
N HIS A 19 -0.56 -4.91 1.53
CA HIS A 19 -0.10 -6.27 1.83
C HIS A 19 -0.52 -7.27 0.74
N HIS A 20 -1.76 -7.17 0.26
CA HIS A 20 -2.21 -8.00 -0.86
C HIS A 20 -1.46 -7.70 -2.16
N ALA A 21 -1.19 -6.43 -2.45
CA ALA A 21 -0.44 -6.03 -3.64
C ALA A 21 1.02 -6.51 -3.61
N LEU A 22 1.63 -6.57 -2.42
CA LEU A 22 3.00 -7.09 -2.22
C LEU A 22 3.06 -8.62 -2.27
N ALA A 23 2.01 -9.31 -1.79
CA ALA A 23 1.95 -10.77 -1.81
C ALA A 23 1.68 -11.33 -3.21
N TYR A 24 0.90 -10.62 -4.02
CA TYR A 24 0.48 -11.10 -5.35
C TYR A 24 0.86 -10.11 -6.46
N SER A 25 0.02 -9.11 -6.72
CA SER A 25 0.30 -8.02 -7.64
C SER A 25 -0.62 -6.82 -7.42
N GLN A 26 -0.23 -5.64 -7.90
CA GLN A 26 -1.08 -4.44 -7.84
C GLN A 26 -2.36 -4.59 -8.68
N ALA A 27 -2.29 -5.31 -9.80
CA ALA A 27 -3.45 -5.55 -10.68
C ALA A 27 -4.46 -6.47 -10.01
N GLU A 28 -4.01 -7.49 -9.29
CA GLU A 28 -4.89 -8.39 -8.55
C GLU A 28 -5.54 -7.68 -7.36
N ALA A 29 -4.77 -6.90 -6.59
CA ALA A 29 -5.33 -6.09 -5.51
C ALA A 29 -6.39 -5.10 -6.02
N SER A 30 -6.17 -4.50 -7.19
CA SER A 30 -7.14 -3.60 -7.83
C SER A 30 -8.48 -4.29 -8.10
N ARG A 31 -8.47 -5.51 -8.65
CA ARG A 31 -9.67 -6.31 -8.91
C ARG A 31 -10.36 -6.78 -7.62
N LYS A 32 -9.59 -7.22 -6.63
CA LYS A 32 -10.13 -7.80 -5.39
C LYS A 32 -10.82 -6.77 -4.50
N PHE A 33 -10.28 -5.56 -4.43
CA PHE A 33 -10.78 -4.51 -3.54
C PHE A 33 -11.58 -3.42 -4.26
N ASP A 34 -11.83 -3.57 -5.57
CA ASP A 34 -12.48 -2.58 -6.43
C ASP A 34 -11.86 -1.17 -6.31
N VAL A 35 -10.52 -1.14 -6.37
CA VAL A 35 -9.73 0.10 -6.27
C VAL A 35 -8.95 0.28 -7.56
N HIS A 36 -8.94 1.49 -8.10
CA HIS A 36 -8.16 1.80 -9.30
C HIS A 36 -6.65 1.50 -9.12
N LYS A 37 -6.02 0.86 -10.11
CA LYS A 37 -4.61 0.45 -10.05
C LYS A 37 -3.66 1.61 -9.70
N SER A 38 -3.91 2.81 -10.22
CA SER A 38 -3.09 4.00 -9.89
C SER A 38 -3.16 4.40 -8.42
N MET A 39 -4.30 4.20 -7.75
CA MET A 39 -4.43 4.44 -6.30
C MET A 39 -3.63 3.43 -5.50
N VAL A 40 -3.68 2.15 -5.88
CA VAL A 40 -2.88 1.09 -5.26
C VAL A 40 -1.40 1.41 -5.38
N SER A 41 -0.92 1.70 -6.59
CA SER A 41 0.47 2.11 -6.83
C SER A 41 0.87 3.29 -5.94
N ARG A 42 0.06 4.36 -5.92
CA ARG A 42 0.33 5.53 -5.05
C ARG A 42 0.44 5.15 -3.58
N TRP A 43 -0.40 4.25 -3.08
CA TRP A 43 -0.35 3.81 -1.68
C TRP A 43 0.87 2.95 -1.37
N VAL A 44 1.30 2.09 -2.29
CA VAL A 44 2.56 1.33 -2.15
C VAL A 44 3.75 2.28 -2.00
N HIS A 45 3.85 3.33 -2.82
CA HIS A 45 4.90 4.35 -2.68
C HIS A 45 4.83 5.12 -1.36
N GLN A 46 3.66 5.19 -0.73
CA GLN A 46 3.43 5.87 0.54
C GLN A 46 3.38 4.91 1.74
N TYR A 47 3.76 3.65 1.57
CA TYR A 47 3.65 2.60 2.59
C TYR A 47 4.22 3.02 3.94
N SER A 48 5.44 3.56 3.97
CA SER A 48 6.11 4.02 5.19
C SER A 48 5.35 5.14 5.92
N LYS A 49 4.59 5.97 5.19
CA LYS A 49 3.76 7.04 5.78
C LYS A 49 2.44 6.48 6.30
N ILE A 50 1.83 5.55 5.58
CA ILE A 50 0.57 4.91 5.96
C ILE A 50 0.76 4.02 7.20
N ARG A 51 1.87 3.28 7.28
CA ARG A 51 2.21 2.43 8.44
C ARG A 51 2.37 3.21 9.74
N LYS A 52 2.82 4.47 9.69
CA LYS A 52 3.02 5.34 10.86
C LYS A 52 1.76 6.10 11.28
N ALA A 53 0.71 6.11 10.46
CA ALA A 53 -0.50 6.87 10.72
C ALA A 53 -1.50 6.06 11.57
N ASP A 54 -2.42 6.76 12.22
CA ASP A 54 -3.48 6.10 12.99
C ASP A 54 -4.35 5.22 12.08
N PRO A 55 -4.69 3.99 12.53
CA PRO A 55 -5.39 3.00 11.70
C PRO A 55 -6.74 3.52 11.17
N GLU A 56 -7.43 4.34 11.95
CA GLU A 56 -8.74 4.91 11.61
C GLU A 56 -8.65 6.19 10.74
N SER A 57 -7.45 6.73 10.55
CA SER A 57 -7.28 7.98 9.82
C SER A 57 -7.51 7.82 8.33
N LYS A 58 -8.50 8.56 7.81
CA LYS A 58 -8.83 8.59 6.36
C LYS A 58 -7.93 9.57 5.58
N ARG A 59 -7.39 10.61 6.24
CA ARG A 59 -6.67 11.75 5.61
C ARG A 59 -5.16 11.56 5.51
N ILE A 60 -4.71 10.38 5.09
CA ILE A 60 -3.29 10.09 4.93
C ILE A 60 -2.85 10.45 3.51
N GLY A 61 -1.79 11.27 3.40
CA GLY A 61 -1.21 11.65 2.12
C GLY A 61 -1.83 12.88 1.45
N ALA A 62 -2.83 13.52 2.07
CA ALA A 62 -3.14 14.91 1.79
C ALA A 62 -2.00 15.72 2.40
N GLY A 63 -1.00 16.09 1.59
CA GLY A 63 0.16 16.86 2.04
C GLY A 63 -0.29 17.93 3.02
N LYS A 64 0.41 18.06 4.16
CA LYS A 64 0.16 19.13 5.13
C LYS A 64 0.03 20.39 4.30
N LYS A 65 -1.19 20.93 4.14
CA LYS A 65 -1.37 22.25 3.54
C LYS A 65 -0.55 23.13 4.45
N CYS A 66 0.63 23.56 4.00
CA CYS A 66 1.45 24.54 4.66
C CYS A 66 0.46 25.62 5.03
N LYS A 67 0.19 25.79 6.33
CA LYS A 67 -0.81 26.76 6.79
C LYS A 67 -0.42 28.02 6.08
N SER A 68 -1.25 28.46 5.13
CA SER A 68 -1.01 29.68 4.38
C SER A 68 -0.71 30.70 5.45
N ARG A 69 0.53 31.21 5.43
CA ARG A 69 0.97 32.31 6.29
C ARG A 69 -0.20 33.27 6.29
N LYS A 70 -0.89 33.42 7.43
CA LYS A 70 -1.85 34.51 7.61
C LYS A 70 -1.03 35.73 7.25
N LYS A 71 -1.24 36.30 6.06
CA LYS A 71 -0.68 37.60 5.67
C LYS A 71 -1.20 38.54 6.73
N LYS A 72 -0.40 38.75 7.77
CA LYS A 72 -0.51 39.87 8.67
C LYS A 72 -0.39 41.06 7.73
N GLN A 73 -1.52 41.69 7.44
CA GLN A 73 -1.58 42.91 6.66
C GLN A 73 -0.69 43.92 7.38
N ARG A 74 0.57 44.01 6.98
CA ARG A 74 1.37 45.20 7.23
C ARG A 74 0.92 46.18 6.17
N LYS A 75 0.08 47.10 6.61
CA LYS A 75 -0.15 48.38 5.98
C LYS A 75 1.21 49.07 5.87
N THR A 76 1.91 48.86 4.76
CA THR A 76 2.98 49.73 4.30
C THR A 76 2.35 50.60 3.23
N GLN A 77 2.19 51.86 3.59
CA GLN A 77 1.92 52.95 2.66
C GLN A 77 3.03 52.98 1.62
N ASP A 78 2.62 53.25 0.39
CA ASP A 78 3.25 54.16 -0.57
C ASP A 78 4.77 54.22 -0.51
N GLU A 79 5.46 53.63 -1.49
CA GLU A 79 6.32 54.37 -2.42
C GLU A 79 6.54 53.51 -3.69
N GLU A 80 5.96 54.01 -4.78
CA GLU A 80 6.48 54.08 -6.14
C GLU A 80 7.83 53.37 -6.42
N SER A 81 7.83 52.36 -7.31
CA SER A 81 9.00 52.07 -8.15
C SER A 81 8.66 51.09 -9.28
N ASP A 82 8.75 51.64 -10.50
CA ASP A 82 9.24 51.09 -11.78
C ASP A 82 8.78 49.71 -12.28
N GLU A 83 7.88 49.80 -13.26
CA GLU A 83 7.92 49.18 -14.59
C GLU A 83 9.20 48.36 -14.88
N SER A 84 9.10 47.03 -14.78
CA SER A 84 9.96 46.14 -15.56
C SER A 84 9.09 45.14 -16.31
N GLU A 85 8.95 45.45 -17.60
CA GLU A 85 8.41 44.64 -18.67
C GLU A 85 9.24 43.36 -18.80
N ILE A 86 8.72 42.25 -18.27
CA ILE A 86 9.29 40.92 -18.50
C ILE A 86 8.47 40.28 -19.62
N ASP A 87 9.03 40.39 -20.81
CA ASP A 87 8.61 39.67 -22.01
C ASP A 87 8.86 38.16 -21.77
N MET A 88 7.77 37.42 -21.51
CA MET A 88 7.84 35.96 -21.41
C MET A 88 7.71 35.38 -22.81
N GLU A 89 8.86 35.16 -23.44
CA GLU A 89 8.95 34.37 -24.64
C GLU A 89 8.31 32.99 -24.45
N LEU A 90 7.44 32.69 -25.40
CA LEU A 90 6.67 31.48 -25.59
C LEU A 90 7.61 30.30 -25.88
N PHE A 91 7.99 29.53 -24.86
CA PHE A 91 8.72 28.29 -25.05
C PHE A 91 7.76 27.18 -25.54
N ASP A 92 7.59 27.09 -26.86
CA ASP A 92 7.01 25.93 -27.54
C ASP A 92 7.98 24.75 -27.44
N ASN A 93 7.71 23.84 -26.51
CA ASN A 93 8.34 22.51 -26.49
C ASN A 93 7.33 21.48 -27.02
N THR A 94 7.08 21.53 -28.33
CA THR A 94 6.67 20.35 -29.11
C THR A 94 7.89 19.45 -29.22
N THR A 95 7.95 18.41 -28.37
CA THR A 95 8.90 17.31 -28.55
C THR A 95 8.12 16.10 -29.03
N ASP A 96 7.98 16.06 -30.34
CA ASP A 96 7.50 14.93 -31.12
C ASP A 96 8.71 14.00 -31.30
N GLU A 97 8.86 13.05 -30.39
CA GLU A 97 9.81 11.94 -30.56
C GLU A 97 9.04 10.63 -30.48
N GLU A 98 8.59 10.25 -31.67
CA GLU A 98 8.36 8.87 -32.10
C GLU A 98 9.62 8.03 -31.77
N GLY A 99 9.51 7.07 -30.86
CA GLY A 99 10.69 6.35 -30.34
C GLY A 99 10.42 4.90 -29.96
N ALA A 100 10.38 4.06 -30.98
CA ALA A 100 10.82 2.66 -31.06
C ALA A 100 10.38 1.63 -29.97
N PHE A 101 9.67 0.62 -30.47
CA PHE A 101 9.64 -0.76 -29.99
C PHE A 101 11.03 -1.22 -29.49
N ASN A 102 11.07 -1.80 -28.29
CA ASN A 102 12.16 -2.66 -27.87
C ASN A 102 11.58 -4.04 -27.55
N ASP A 103 11.56 -4.89 -28.57
CA ASP A 103 11.42 -6.33 -28.44
C ASP A 103 12.74 -6.85 -27.84
N ASN A 104 12.80 -6.92 -26.51
CA ASN A 104 13.91 -7.57 -25.82
C ASN A 104 13.53 -9.01 -25.52
N GLU A 105 13.63 -9.87 -26.54
CA GLU A 105 13.72 -11.32 -26.39
C GLU A 105 15.07 -11.64 -25.73
N SER A 106 15.07 -11.78 -24.40
CA SER A 106 16.23 -12.35 -23.71
C SER A 106 16.08 -13.87 -23.63
N ASP A 107 16.67 -14.53 -24.62
CA ASP A 107 17.10 -15.92 -24.62
C ASP A 107 17.98 -16.19 -23.39
N THR A 108 17.55 -17.10 -22.52
CA THR A 108 18.26 -17.47 -21.29
C THR A 108 19.02 -18.76 -21.55
N THR A 109 20.23 -18.60 -22.07
CA THR A 109 21.22 -19.67 -22.17
C THR A 109 21.68 -20.10 -20.77
N LEU A 110 21.55 -21.41 -20.52
CA LEU A 110 21.99 -22.11 -19.33
C LEU A 110 23.53 -22.13 -19.27
N ALA A 111 24.13 -21.29 -18.43
CA ALA A 111 25.55 -21.41 -18.07
C ALA A 111 25.68 -22.14 -16.73
N SER A 112 25.94 -23.45 -16.83
CA SER A 112 26.40 -24.29 -15.73
C SER A 112 27.83 -23.92 -15.36
N ASN A 113 28.02 -23.20 -14.25
CA ASN A 113 29.34 -23.01 -13.67
C ASN A 113 29.48 -23.87 -12.41
N SER A 114 30.04 -25.05 -12.67
CA SER A 114 30.77 -25.86 -11.70
C SER A 114 32.11 -25.16 -11.40
N SER A 115 32.33 -24.73 -10.16
CA SER A 115 33.68 -24.51 -9.63
C SER A 115 33.71 -24.74 -8.12
N ASP A 116 34.08 -25.97 -7.83
CA ASP A 116 34.86 -26.47 -6.72
C ASP A 116 35.96 -25.50 -6.25
N SER A 117 35.93 -25.09 -4.97
CA SER A 117 37.14 -24.73 -4.21
C SER A 117 36.81 -24.61 -2.73
N ALA A 118 37.48 -25.45 -1.95
CA ALA A 118 37.42 -25.54 -0.50
C ALA A 118 37.71 -24.22 0.22
N ASP A 119 36.77 -23.80 1.06
CA ASP A 119 37.03 -23.01 2.27
C ASP A 119 35.89 -23.26 3.27
N GLU A 120 35.78 -24.53 3.66
CA GLU A 120 34.97 -24.94 4.80
C GLU A 120 35.72 -24.54 6.07
N ASN A 121 35.14 -23.63 6.88
CA ASN A 121 35.04 -23.75 8.34
C ASN A 121 34.75 -22.43 9.11
N HIS A 122 34.59 -21.27 8.46
CA HIS A 122 34.41 -20.01 9.22
C HIS A 122 33.01 -19.35 9.15
N ALA A 123 32.04 -19.92 8.41
CA ALA A 123 30.72 -19.31 8.19
C ALA A 123 29.56 -19.91 9.02
N VAL A 124 29.78 -21.04 9.72
CA VAL A 124 28.67 -21.80 10.34
C VAL A 124 28.10 -21.13 11.59
N LEU A 125 28.87 -20.28 12.28
CA LEU A 125 28.41 -19.62 13.52
C LEU A 125 27.66 -18.30 13.32
N SER A 126 27.67 -17.72 12.11
CA SER A 126 26.89 -16.51 11.82
C SER A 126 25.44 -16.83 11.43
N SER A 127 25.19 -18.01 10.86
CA SER A 127 23.87 -18.41 10.35
C SER A 127 22.86 -18.82 11.44
N MET A 128 23.32 -19.24 12.63
CA MET A 128 22.40 -19.67 13.70
C MET A 128 21.71 -18.53 14.46
N LYS A 129 22.31 -17.33 14.50
CA LYS A 129 21.71 -16.19 15.23
C LYS A 129 20.50 -15.60 14.49
N ASP A 130 20.52 -15.64 13.16
CA ASP A 130 19.43 -15.12 12.33
C ASP A 130 18.20 -16.05 12.32
N LEU A 131 18.40 -17.37 12.48
CA LEU A 131 17.30 -18.32 12.62
C LEU A 131 16.58 -18.21 13.98
N TYR A 132 17.29 -17.83 15.06
CA TYR A 132 16.66 -17.62 16.36
C TYR A 132 15.77 -16.37 16.40
N LEU A 133 16.13 -15.29 15.69
CA LEU A 133 15.28 -14.10 15.62
C LEU A 133 13.99 -14.30 14.80
N LEU A 134 13.97 -15.16 13.78
CA LEU A 134 12.73 -15.48 13.07
C LEU A 134 11.75 -16.30 13.91
N SER A 135 12.26 -17.13 14.84
CA SER A 135 11.39 -17.95 15.72
C SER A 135 10.66 -17.12 16.78
N PHE A 136 11.22 -15.99 17.22
CA PHE A 136 10.65 -15.19 18.30
C PHE A 136 9.57 -14.20 17.84
N VAL A 137 9.59 -13.77 16.57
CA VAL A 137 8.54 -12.86 16.03
C VAL A 137 7.29 -13.63 15.58
N ALA A 138 7.40 -14.94 15.38
CA ALA A 138 6.28 -15.78 14.95
C ALA A 138 5.28 -16.11 16.08
N THR A 139 5.65 -15.98 17.35
CA THR A 139 4.81 -16.39 18.48
C THR A 139 3.91 -15.29 19.02
N GLU A 140 4.21 -14.01 18.78
CA GLU A 140 3.38 -12.89 19.29
C GLU A 140 2.24 -12.46 18.35
N TYR A 141 2.13 -13.06 17.16
CA TYR A 141 1.04 -12.77 16.20
C TYR A 141 0.06 -13.94 16.01
N VAL A 142 -0.18 -14.72 17.07
CA VAL A 142 -1.40 -15.53 17.13
C VAL A 142 -2.57 -14.59 17.47
N LYS A 143 -3.04 -13.85 16.47
CA LYS A 143 -4.40 -13.31 16.52
C LYS A 143 -5.33 -14.51 16.74
N PRO A 144 -6.22 -14.49 17.74
CA PRO A 144 -7.21 -15.56 17.88
C PRO A 144 -7.93 -15.70 16.53
N LEU A 145 -7.93 -16.92 16.01
CA LEU A 145 -8.59 -17.27 14.76
C LEU A 145 -10.03 -16.74 14.87
N PRO A 146 -10.50 -15.90 13.95
CA PRO A 146 -11.84 -15.36 14.07
C PRO A 146 -12.85 -16.51 14.07
N GLU A 147 -13.79 -16.44 15.00
CA GLU A 147 -14.70 -17.52 15.43
C GLU A 147 -15.50 -18.16 14.27
N TYR A 148 -15.64 -17.46 13.15
CA TYR A 148 -16.31 -17.94 11.94
C TYR A 148 -15.53 -18.99 11.13
N LEU A 149 -14.26 -19.29 11.48
CA LEU A 149 -13.47 -20.37 10.86
C LEU A 149 -13.33 -21.61 11.75
N GLN A 150 -14.00 -21.67 12.90
CA GLN A 150 -14.03 -22.91 13.65
C GLN A 150 -14.84 -23.95 12.85
N PRO A 151 -14.29 -25.17 12.63
CA PRO A 151 -15.03 -26.24 11.98
C PRO A 151 -16.32 -26.48 12.77
N TYR A 152 -17.45 -26.41 12.07
CA TYR A 152 -18.78 -26.69 12.63
C TYR A 152 -18.72 -28.04 13.34
N ASN A 153 -18.77 -28.01 14.67
CA ASN A 153 -18.79 -29.20 15.51
C ASN A 153 -20.28 -29.50 15.77
N PRO A 154 -20.91 -30.45 15.07
CA PRO A 154 -22.36 -30.68 15.14
C PRO A 154 -22.83 -31.31 16.47
N LYS A 155 -22.03 -31.22 17.55
CA LYS A 155 -22.31 -31.90 18.82
C LYS A 155 -22.96 -31.03 19.90
N THR A 156 -23.27 -29.76 19.61
CA THR A 156 -24.15 -28.99 20.48
C THR A 156 -25.59 -29.18 20.00
N GLU A 157 -26.16 -30.33 20.34
CA GLU A 157 -27.62 -30.54 20.40
C GLU A 157 -28.19 -29.55 21.43
N HIS A 158 -28.37 -28.30 21.01
CA HIS A 158 -29.32 -27.43 21.68
C HIS A 158 -30.70 -28.01 21.40
N HIS A 159 -31.19 -28.73 22.40
CA HIS A 159 -32.57 -29.21 22.53
C HIS A 159 -33.50 -27.97 22.57
N ILE A 160 -33.70 -27.33 21.42
CA ILE A 160 -34.72 -26.30 21.25
C ILE A 160 -36.04 -27.06 21.20
N GLY A 161 -36.64 -27.23 22.38
CA GLY A 161 -38.00 -27.73 22.50
C GLY A 161 -38.94 -26.80 21.74
N ILE A 162 -39.45 -27.29 20.62
CA ILE A 162 -40.58 -26.66 19.93
C ILE A 162 -41.82 -26.97 20.76
N PRO A 163 -42.50 -25.97 21.38
CA PRO A 163 -43.79 -26.21 22.01
C PRO A 163 -44.81 -26.46 20.89
N TYR A 164 -45.32 -27.69 20.82
CA TYR A 164 -46.49 -28.02 20.01
C TYR A 164 -47.66 -27.18 20.51
N LEU A 165 -48.10 -26.22 19.70
CA LEU A 165 -49.37 -25.55 19.90
C LEU A 165 -50.48 -26.52 19.46
N CYS A 166 -51.22 -27.03 20.44
CA CYS A 166 -52.52 -27.66 20.21
C CYS A 166 -53.46 -26.62 19.57
N LEU A 167 -53.90 -26.90 18.35
CA LEU A 167 -55.09 -26.30 17.76
C LEU A 167 -56.28 -27.18 18.14
N ASN A 168 -57.22 -26.59 18.89
CA ASN A 168 -58.58 -27.11 19.10
C ASN A 168 -59.48 -26.75 17.93
#